data_AF-A0A6B3IH81-F1
#
_entry.id   AF-A0A6B3IH81-F1
#
_cell.length_a   1.000
_cell.length_b   1.000
_cell.length_c   1.000
_cell.angle_alpha   90.00
_cell.angle_beta   90.00
_cell.angle_gamma   90.00
#
_symmetry.space_group_name_H-M   'P 1'
#
loop_
_entity.id
_entity.type
_entity.pdbx_description
1 polymer ?
#
loop_
_entity_poly.entity_id
_entity_poly.type
_entity_poly.pdbx_seq_one_letter_code
_entity_poly.pdbx_strand_id
1 'polypeptide(L)'
;RTPLKGEFRSPTGHLPVRGADLHNLKGLDVSFPTGVLTVVTGVAGSGKSTLVSEVFTAAHPQAVVVDQSAITASSRSTPASYIGALDTIRKVFARENGVDAGLFSFNSAGACPGCSGRGVISTDLAFMDPVTTTCQECEGRRFHDDVLTHRVGGRSIVDVLEMTAAQAVGLFEDRALLRRLRTLDEVGLTYLTLGQPLSTLSGGERQRIKLATQLHRTSSV
;
A
#
# COMPACT_ATOMS: atom_id res chain seq x y z
N ARG A 1 25.97 -10.80 12.99
CA ARG A 1 25.58 -9.51 13.59
C ARG A 1 25.85 -8.44 12.54
N THR A 2 24.87 -7.59 12.22
CA THR A 2 25.10 -6.45 11.32
C THR A 2 26.12 -5.51 11.99
N PRO A 3 27.22 -5.14 11.32
CA PRO A 3 28.24 -4.27 11.91
C PRO A 3 27.64 -2.87 12.19
N LEU A 4 27.97 -2.31 13.36
CA LEU A 4 27.62 -0.93 13.68
C LEU A 4 28.48 0.02 12.83
N LYS A 5 27.85 1.02 12.21
CA LYS A 5 28.58 2.03 11.46
C LYS A 5 29.39 2.90 12.42
N GLY A 6 30.68 3.12 12.09
CA GLY A 6 31.56 4.03 12.84
C GLY A 6 31.32 5.52 12.51
N GLU A 7 30.82 5.79 11.31
CA GLU A 7 30.42 7.14 10.88
C GLU A 7 28.89 7.26 10.86
N PHE A 8 28.39 8.38 11.39
CA PHE A 8 26.98 8.70 11.49
C PHE A 8 26.69 10.08 10.92
N ARG A 9 25.45 10.28 10.46
CA ARG A 9 25.00 11.57 9.93
C ARG A 9 24.89 12.59 11.06
N SER A 10 25.32 13.81 10.80
CA SER A 10 25.07 14.97 11.68
C SER A 10 23.71 15.59 11.34
N PRO A 11 22.99 16.12 12.35
CA PRO A 11 21.77 16.88 12.11
C PRO A 11 21.98 18.06 11.16
N THR A 12 21.02 18.31 10.28
CA THR A 12 21.05 19.42 9.30
C THR A 12 20.15 20.60 9.71
N GLY A 13 19.40 20.47 10.80
CA GLY A 13 18.43 21.44 11.26
C GLY A 13 17.57 20.89 12.38
N HIS A 14 16.52 21.63 12.75
CA HIS A 14 15.66 21.32 13.90
C HIS A 14 14.20 21.71 13.66
N LEU A 15 13.27 20.90 14.18
CA LEU A 15 11.84 21.14 14.18
C LEU A 15 11.36 21.29 15.63
N PRO A 16 11.18 22.53 16.13
CA PRO A 16 10.74 22.76 17.50
C PRO A 16 9.24 22.47 17.68
N VAL A 17 8.90 21.98 18.87
CA VAL A 17 7.55 21.91 19.44
C VAL A 17 7.64 22.61 20.79
N ARG A 18 6.76 23.57 21.04
CA ARG A 18 6.80 24.42 22.23
C ARG A 18 5.48 24.35 22.99
N GLY A 19 5.56 24.35 24.33
CA GLY A 19 4.41 24.41 25.21
C GLY A 19 3.43 23.24 25.04
N ALA A 20 3.90 22.04 24.69
CA ALA A 20 3.01 20.91 24.46
C ALA A 20 2.32 20.44 25.75
N ASP A 21 1.01 20.65 25.83
CA ASP A 21 0.17 20.42 27.01
C ASP A 21 -1.05 19.51 26.73
N LEU A 22 -1.15 18.96 25.52
CA LEU A 22 -2.24 18.06 25.14
C LEU A 22 -2.23 16.75 25.97
N HIS A 23 -3.41 16.35 26.45
CA HIS A 23 -3.62 15.19 27.33
C HIS A 23 -2.77 15.22 28.60
N ASN A 24 -1.78 14.34 28.73
CA ASN A 24 -0.93 14.22 29.92
C ASN A 24 0.46 14.86 29.74
N LEU A 25 0.68 15.60 28.65
CA LEU A 25 1.88 16.39 28.44
C LEU A 25 1.88 17.61 29.39
N LYS A 26 3.06 18.01 29.87
CA LYS A 26 3.23 19.00 30.94
C LYS A 26 3.93 20.26 30.46
N GLY A 27 3.41 20.90 29.40
CA GLY A 27 4.02 22.10 28.81
C GLY A 27 5.43 21.83 28.25
N LEU A 28 5.59 20.72 27.52
CA LEU A 28 6.89 20.25 27.05
C LEU A 28 7.41 21.09 25.88
N ASP A 29 8.67 21.50 26.00
CA ASP A 29 9.47 22.10 24.93
C ASP A 29 10.49 21.08 24.41
N VAL A 30 10.40 20.73 23.13
CA VAL A 30 11.32 19.75 22.51
C VAL A 30 11.67 20.17 21.09
N SER A 31 12.88 19.86 20.64
CA SER A 31 13.33 20.16 19.29
C SER A 31 13.85 18.91 18.59
N PHE A 32 13.19 18.50 17.52
CA PHE A 32 13.51 17.28 16.78
C PHE A 32 14.59 17.57 15.72
N PRO A 33 15.77 16.91 15.76
CA PRO A 33 16.79 17.13 14.75
C PRO A 33 16.37 16.56 13.38
N THR A 34 16.69 17.28 12.31
CA THR A 34 16.43 16.87 10.92
C THR A 34 17.68 16.24 10.29
N GLY A 35 17.50 15.45 9.22
CA GLY A 35 18.61 14.75 8.53
C GLY A 35 19.09 13.47 9.21
N VAL A 36 18.50 13.14 10.37
CA VAL A 36 18.84 11.95 11.18
C VAL A 36 17.58 11.17 11.57
N LEU A 37 17.74 9.89 11.90
CA LEU A 37 16.65 9.08 12.44
C LEU A 37 16.46 9.40 13.93
N THR A 38 15.32 9.97 14.28
CA THR A 38 14.95 10.25 15.67
C THR A 38 13.98 9.20 16.18
N VAL A 39 14.25 8.64 17.36
CA VAL A 39 13.39 7.66 18.02
C VAL A 39 12.83 8.27 19.31
N VAL A 40 11.51 8.31 19.45
CA VAL A 40 10.83 8.72 20.68
C VAL A 40 10.51 7.48 21.50
N THR A 41 11.09 7.36 22.69
CA THR A 41 10.97 6.19 23.57
C THR A 41 10.30 6.56 24.90
N GLY A 42 9.90 5.54 25.68
CA GLY A 42 9.20 5.70 26.96
C GLY A 42 8.11 4.64 27.19
N VAL A 43 7.66 4.52 28.44
CA VAL A 43 6.66 3.52 28.86
C VAL A 43 5.29 3.74 28.21
N ALA A 44 4.43 2.71 28.17
CA ALA A 44 3.05 2.86 27.71
C ALA A 44 2.32 3.95 28.51
N GLY A 45 1.51 4.77 27.85
CA GLY A 45 0.81 5.90 28.49
C GLY A 45 1.65 7.15 28.75
N SER A 46 2.95 7.17 28.43
CA SER A 46 3.82 8.34 28.68
C SER A 46 3.60 9.54 27.76
N GLY A 47 2.60 9.52 26.87
CA GLY A 47 2.30 10.62 25.95
C GLY A 47 3.06 10.62 24.60
N LYS A 48 3.81 9.56 24.26
CA LYS A 48 4.58 9.49 22.99
C LYS A 48 3.73 9.69 21.75
N SER A 49 2.60 8.98 21.66
CA SER A 49 1.71 9.05 20.50
C SER A 49 1.07 10.44 20.39
N THR A 50 0.66 11.03 21.51
CA THR A 50 0.14 12.40 21.55
C THR A 50 1.20 13.40 21.08
N LEU A 51 2.44 13.28 21.56
CA LEU A 51 3.52 14.17 21.15
C LEU A 51 3.82 14.07 19.65
N VAL A 52 3.90 12.86 19.09
CA VAL A 52 4.35 12.65 17.70
C VAL A 52 3.21 12.73 16.69
N SER A 53 2.07 12.11 16.96
CA SER A 53 0.98 11.99 15.99
C SER A 53 0.00 13.15 16.01
N GLU A 54 -0.07 13.93 17.10
CA GLU A 54 -1.03 15.02 17.25
C GLU A 54 -0.32 16.37 17.41
N VAL A 55 0.53 16.52 18.43
CA VAL A 55 1.18 17.82 18.71
C VAL A 55 2.20 18.17 17.62
N PHE A 56 3.08 17.23 17.28
CA PHE A 56 4.10 17.46 16.27
C PHE A 56 3.51 17.69 14.88
N THR A 57 2.48 16.93 14.48
CA THR A 57 1.81 17.08 13.18
C THR A 57 1.00 18.37 13.10
N ALA A 58 0.41 18.82 14.20
CA ALA A 58 -0.23 20.14 14.28
C ALA A 58 0.80 21.28 14.15
N ALA A 59 1.97 21.15 14.78
CA ALA A 59 3.06 22.13 14.68
C ALA A 59 3.79 22.10 13.32
N HIS A 60 3.81 20.94 12.66
CA HIS A 60 4.49 20.69 11.38
C HIS A 60 3.54 20.01 10.37
N PRO A 61 2.57 20.73 9.78
CA PRO A 61 1.54 20.16 8.90
C PRO A 61 2.07 19.47 7.63
N GLN A 62 3.30 19.78 7.24
CA GLN A 62 4.02 19.14 6.14
C GLN A 62 4.51 17.72 6.47
N ALA A 63 4.43 17.30 7.74
CA ALA A 63 4.86 15.97 8.15
C ALA A 63 3.97 14.89 7.54
N VAL A 64 4.59 13.85 6.98
CA VAL A 64 3.89 12.68 6.46
C VAL A 64 3.82 11.63 7.56
N VAL A 65 2.60 11.28 7.99
CA VAL A 65 2.36 10.24 8.99
C VAL A 65 2.13 8.90 8.31
N VAL A 66 2.89 7.89 8.75
CA VAL A 66 2.74 6.50 8.27
C VAL A 66 2.36 5.61 9.46
N ASP A 67 1.08 5.28 9.55
CA ASP A 67 0.46 4.57 10.67
C ASP A 67 -0.22 3.25 10.24
N GLN A 68 -0.81 2.53 11.20
CA GLN A 68 -1.52 1.26 10.98
C GLN A 68 -3.03 1.41 10.75
N SER A 69 -3.52 2.66 10.71
CA SER A 69 -4.94 2.95 10.48
C SER A 69 -5.41 2.30 9.18
N ALA A 70 -6.72 2.06 9.08
CA ALA A 70 -7.32 1.52 7.88
C ALA A 70 -6.89 2.38 6.68
N ILE A 71 -6.54 1.71 5.58
CA ILE A 71 -6.29 2.41 4.33
C ILE A 71 -7.66 2.92 3.87
N THR A 72 -7.79 4.23 3.68
CA THR A 72 -8.94 4.85 3.00
C THR A 72 -8.91 4.45 1.52
N ALA A 73 -9.27 3.20 1.28
CA ALA A 73 -9.22 2.52 0.01
C ALA A 73 -10.53 1.76 -0.14
N SER A 74 -11.06 1.68 -1.37
CA SER A 74 -12.25 0.87 -1.61
C SER A 74 -11.94 -0.60 -1.33
N SER A 75 -12.97 -1.41 -1.05
CA SER A 75 -12.87 -2.86 -0.93
C SER A 75 -12.24 -3.56 -2.15
N ARG A 76 -12.12 -2.86 -3.28
CA ARG A 76 -11.50 -3.35 -4.51
C ARG A 76 -10.00 -3.06 -4.61
N SER A 77 -9.44 -2.33 -3.66
CA SER A 77 -8.02 -1.95 -3.72
C SER A 77 -7.13 -3.15 -3.47
N THR A 78 -5.98 -3.16 -4.15
CA THR A 78 -4.96 -4.21 -4.05
C THR A 78 -3.57 -3.58 -3.92
N PRO A 79 -2.52 -4.35 -3.57
CA PRO A 79 -1.17 -3.84 -3.56
C PRO A 79 -0.76 -3.19 -4.88
N ALA A 80 -1.06 -3.82 -6.03
CA ALA A 80 -0.75 -3.26 -7.33
C ALA A 80 -1.50 -1.95 -7.62
N SER A 81 -2.77 -1.80 -7.22
CA SER A 81 -3.46 -0.53 -7.41
C SER A 81 -2.93 0.55 -6.47
N TYR A 82 -2.57 0.19 -5.24
CA TYR A 82 -2.14 1.12 -4.21
C TYR A 82 -0.78 1.77 -4.49
N ILE A 83 0.18 0.97 -4.97
CA ILE A 83 1.50 1.49 -5.44
C ILE A 83 1.42 2.09 -6.86
N GLY A 84 0.23 2.07 -7.47
CA GLY A 84 -0.04 2.57 -8.81
C GLY A 84 0.63 1.76 -9.94
N ALA A 85 0.93 0.48 -9.70
CA ALA A 85 1.46 -0.43 -10.72
C ALA A 85 0.36 -0.93 -11.68
N LEU A 86 -0.88 -1.05 -11.21
CA LEU A 86 -1.97 -1.69 -11.94
C LEU A 86 -2.29 -1.00 -13.28
N ASP A 87 -2.24 0.34 -13.35
CA ASP A 87 -2.50 1.07 -14.59
C ASP A 87 -1.46 0.76 -15.68
N THR A 88 -0.18 0.71 -15.32
CA THR A 88 0.89 0.33 -16.25
C THR A 88 0.74 -1.12 -16.69
N ILE A 89 0.45 -2.04 -15.78
CA ILE A 89 0.20 -3.46 -16.12
C ILE A 89 -0.94 -3.56 -17.14
N ARG A 90 -2.06 -2.89 -16.90
CA ARG A 90 -3.21 -2.86 -17.82
C ARG A 90 -2.85 -2.34 -19.20
N LYS A 91 -2.06 -1.27 -19.28
CA LYS A 91 -1.61 -0.68 -20.55
C LYS A 91 -0.69 -1.62 -21.33
N VAL A 92 0.14 -2.40 -20.64
CA VAL A 92 0.98 -3.43 -21.29
C VAL A 92 0.09 -4.51 -21.92
N PHE A 93 -0.86 -5.05 -21.16
CA PHE A 93 -1.81 -6.05 -21.67
C PHE A 93 -2.62 -5.54 -22.87
N ALA A 94 -3.13 -4.32 -22.79
CA ALA A 94 -3.84 -3.63 -23.87
C ALA A 94 -3.00 -3.57 -25.16
N ARG A 95 -1.75 -3.12 -25.04
CA ARG A 95 -0.84 -2.95 -26.17
C ARG A 95 -0.48 -4.28 -26.82
N GLU A 96 -0.17 -5.31 -26.04
CA GLU A 96 0.25 -6.62 -26.59
C GLU A 96 -0.91 -7.41 -27.20
N ASN A 97 -2.13 -7.18 -26.74
CA ASN A 97 -3.31 -7.89 -27.23
C ASN A 97 -4.14 -7.08 -28.23
N GLY A 98 -3.81 -5.81 -28.47
CA GLY A 98 -4.53 -4.95 -29.42
C GLY A 98 -5.95 -4.60 -28.99
N VAL A 99 -6.22 -4.52 -27.68
CA VAL A 99 -7.55 -4.25 -27.11
C VAL A 99 -7.50 -3.08 -26.12
N ASP A 100 -8.67 -2.58 -25.70
CA ASP A 100 -8.76 -1.45 -24.76
C ASP A 100 -8.27 -1.82 -23.35
N ALA A 101 -7.56 -0.89 -22.69
CA ALA A 101 -7.04 -1.10 -21.33
C ALA A 101 -8.13 -1.22 -20.26
N GLY A 102 -9.35 -0.75 -20.54
CA GLY A 102 -10.55 -0.90 -19.71
C GLY A 102 -10.99 -2.36 -19.54
N LEU A 103 -10.67 -3.22 -20.50
CA LEU A 103 -10.93 -4.67 -20.42
C LEU A 103 -10.10 -5.33 -19.31
N PHE A 104 -8.94 -4.77 -19.00
CA PHE A 104 -8.06 -5.26 -17.94
C PHE A 104 -8.34 -4.61 -16.58
N SER A 105 -9.51 -3.99 -16.41
CA SER A 105 -9.95 -3.46 -15.12
C SER A 105 -11.12 -4.24 -14.55
N PHE A 106 -10.96 -4.74 -13.32
CA PHE A 106 -12.08 -5.23 -12.52
C PHE A 106 -12.97 -4.08 -11.97
N ASN A 107 -12.69 -2.82 -12.33
CA ASN A 107 -13.54 -1.67 -12.00
C ASN A 107 -14.33 -1.14 -13.22
N SER A 108 -14.18 -1.74 -14.41
CA SER A 108 -14.84 -1.29 -15.64
C SER A 108 -15.21 -2.49 -16.53
N ALA A 109 -14.98 -2.40 -17.85
CA ALA A 109 -15.38 -3.39 -18.84
C ALA A 109 -14.91 -4.84 -18.56
N GLY A 110 -13.79 -5.02 -17.86
CA GLY A 110 -13.28 -6.35 -17.50
C GLY A 110 -14.01 -7.05 -16.37
N ALA A 111 -14.81 -6.33 -15.59
CA ALA A 111 -15.35 -6.83 -14.34
C ALA A 111 -16.26 -8.05 -14.54
N CYS A 112 -16.13 -9.04 -13.67
CA CYS A 112 -17.10 -10.13 -13.56
C CYS A 112 -18.50 -9.54 -13.26
N PRO A 113 -19.54 -9.88 -14.04
CA PRO A 113 -20.86 -9.27 -13.88
C PRO A 113 -21.53 -9.67 -12.56
N GLY A 114 -21.41 -10.92 -12.11
CA GLY A 114 -22.06 -11.39 -10.88
C GLY A 114 -21.56 -10.74 -9.60
N CYS A 115 -20.28 -10.33 -9.51
CA CYS A 115 -19.75 -9.63 -8.35
C CYS A 115 -19.41 -8.15 -8.60
N SER A 116 -19.61 -7.66 -9.83
CA SER A 116 -19.16 -6.34 -10.29
C SER A 116 -17.68 -6.10 -9.95
N GLY A 117 -16.86 -7.10 -10.26
CA GLY A 117 -15.41 -7.11 -10.09
C GLY A 117 -14.89 -7.04 -8.65
N ARG A 118 -15.73 -7.37 -7.65
CA ARG A 118 -15.28 -7.50 -6.25
C ARG A 118 -14.59 -8.84 -5.97
N GLY A 119 -14.95 -9.89 -6.72
CA GLY A 119 -14.54 -11.29 -6.46
C GLY A 119 -15.29 -11.96 -5.31
N VAL A 120 -16.10 -11.19 -4.57
CA VAL A 120 -16.87 -11.67 -3.42
C VAL A 120 -18.30 -11.15 -3.46
N ILE A 121 -19.21 -11.89 -2.85
CA ILE A 121 -20.60 -11.52 -2.60
C ILE A 121 -20.74 -11.26 -1.11
N SER A 122 -21.27 -10.10 -0.75
CA SER A 122 -21.54 -9.73 0.64
C SER A 122 -23.04 -9.78 0.84
N THR A 123 -23.49 -10.65 1.73
CA THR A 123 -24.90 -10.80 2.09
C THR A 123 -25.13 -10.11 3.43
N ASP A 124 -26.03 -9.14 3.44
CA ASP A 124 -26.46 -8.46 4.66
C ASP A 124 -27.38 -9.39 5.46
N LEU A 125 -27.15 -9.44 6.78
CA LEU A 125 -27.91 -10.25 7.73
C LEU A 125 -28.70 -9.38 8.73
N ALA A 126 -28.90 -8.10 8.40
CA ALA A 126 -29.65 -7.08 9.15
C ALA A 126 -29.09 -6.75 10.54
N PHE A 127 -29.10 -7.72 11.46
CA PHE A 127 -28.66 -7.54 12.85
C PHE A 127 -27.27 -8.13 13.13
N MET A 128 -26.71 -8.88 12.17
CA MET A 128 -25.42 -9.54 12.29
C MET A 128 -24.42 -8.95 11.28
N ASP A 129 -23.13 -9.16 11.55
CA ASP A 129 -22.09 -8.81 10.60
C ASP A 129 -22.32 -9.51 9.25
N PRO A 130 -22.16 -8.79 8.13
CA PRO A 130 -22.43 -9.35 6.82
C PRO A 130 -21.49 -10.50 6.51
N VAL A 131 -22.06 -11.57 5.94
CA VAL A 131 -21.26 -12.72 5.51
C VAL A 131 -20.74 -12.47 4.11
N THR A 132 -19.43 -12.60 3.95
CA THR A 132 -18.76 -12.47 2.66
C THR A 132 -18.39 -13.86 2.15
N THR A 133 -18.89 -14.22 0.96
CA THR A 133 -18.56 -15.46 0.26
C THR A 133 -17.82 -15.17 -1.04
N THR A 134 -17.02 -16.12 -1.50
CA THR A 134 -16.37 -16.02 -2.82
C THR A 134 -17.43 -16.03 -3.92
N CYS A 135 -17.29 -15.16 -4.92
CA CYS A 135 -18.17 -15.16 -6.08
C CYS A 135 -18.07 -16.49 -6.83
N GLN A 136 -19.20 -17.15 -7.06
CA GLN A 136 -19.24 -18.45 -7.73
C GLN A 136 -19.01 -18.36 -9.25
N GLU A 137 -19.29 -17.21 -9.86
CA GLU A 137 -19.14 -17.03 -11.31
C GLU A 137 -17.67 -16.89 -11.72
N CYS A 138 -16.92 -15.99 -11.07
CA CYS A 138 -15.50 -15.81 -11.36
C CYS A 138 -14.58 -16.53 -10.38
N GLU A 139 -15.11 -17.25 -9.40
CA GLU A 139 -14.34 -17.93 -8.34
C GLU A 139 -13.30 -17.02 -7.66
N GLY A 140 -13.66 -15.75 -7.43
CA GLY A 140 -12.75 -14.75 -6.84
C GLY A 140 -11.81 -14.03 -7.80
N ARG A 141 -11.70 -14.46 -9.07
CA ARG A 141 -10.81 -13.86 -10.08
C ARG A 141 -11.12 -12.40 -10.42
N ARG A 142 -12.35 -11.93 -10.18
CA ARG A 142 -12.86 -10.55 -10.42
C ARG A 142 -13.07 -10.15 -11.89
N PHE A 143 -12.68 -10.98 -12.84
CA PHE A 143 -12.86 -10.73 -14.27
C PHE A 143 -13.84 -11.72 -14.88
N HIS A 144 -14.43 -11.37 -16.01
CA HIS A 144 -15.14 -12.33 -16.87
C HIS A 144 -14.12 -13.14 -17.70
N ASP A 145 -14.56 -14.27 -18.24
CA ASP A 145 -13.65 -15.27 -18.81
C ASP A 145 -12.91 -14.81 -20.07
N ASP A 146 -13.51 -13.95 -20.91
CA ASP A 146 -12.84 -13.45 -22.13
C ASP A 146 -11.55 -12.68 -21.81
N VAL A 147 -11.46 -12.01 -20.66
CA VAL A 147 -10.23 -11.32 -20.22
C VAL A 147 -9.06 -12.28 -20.06
N LEU A 148 -9.33 -13.53 -19.65
CA LEU A 148 -8.28 -14.54 -19.43
C LEU A 148 -7.66 -15.07 -20.73
N THR A 149 -8.30 -14.83 -21.88
CA THR A 149 -7.77 -15.22 -23.19
C THR A 149 -6.59 -14.34 -23.61
N HIS A 150 -6.54 -13.11 -23.11
CA HIS A 150 -5.49 -12.15 -23.39
C HIS A 150 -4.29 -12.36 -22.48
N ARG A 151 -3.10 -12.51 -23.09
CA ARG A 151 -1.88 -12.93 -22.38
C ARG A 151 -0.71 -11.99 -22.66
N VAL A 152 0.18 -11.90 -21.67
CA VAL A 152 1.51 -11.26 -21.74
C VAL A 152 2.49 -12.28 -21.18
N GLY A 153 3.52 -12.65 -21.93
CA GLY A 153 4.47 -13.70 -21.54
C GLY A 153 3.80 -15.04 -21.16
N GLY A 154 2.70 -15.38 -21.84
CA GLY A 154 1.91 -16.59 -21.58
C GLY A 154 1.00 -16.53 -20.35
N ARG A 155 0.91 -15.39 -19.66
CA ARG A 155 0.13 -15.20 -18.43
C ARG A 155 -1.06 -14.26 -18.66
N SER A 156 -2.22 -14.59 -18.10
CA SER A 156 -3.36 -13.69 -18.05
C SER A 156 -3.15 -12.59 -17.00
N ILE A 157 -3.98 -11.53 -17.01
CA ILE A 157 -3.88 -10.51 -15.96
C ILE A 157 -4.25 -11.07 -14.57
N VAL A 158 -5.12 -12.07 -14.51
CA VAL A 158 -5.45 -12.78 -13.27
C VAL A 158 -4.22 -13.49 -12.72
N ASP A 159 -3.50 -14.22 -13.59
CA ASP A 159 -2.26 -14.91 -13.21
C ASP A 159 -1.23 -13.91 -12.66
N VAL A 160 -1.10 -12.73 -13.28
CA VAL A 160 -0.19 -11.67 -12.82
C VAL A 160 -0.63 -11.09 -11.47
N LEU A 161 -1.93 -10.92 -11.25
CA LEU A 161 -2.44 -10.44 -9.96
C LEU A 161 -2.27 -11.49 -8.84
N GLU A 162 -2.16 -12.76 -9.17
CA GLU A 162 -1.83 -13.83 -8.21
C GLU A 162 -0.33 -13.94 -7.92
N MET A 163 0.53 -13.27 -8.69
CA MET A 163 1.97 -13.24 -8.44
C MET A 163 2.36 -12.30 -7.29
N THR A 164 3.49 -12.61 -6.67
CA THR A 164 4.21 -11.65 -5.82
C THR A 164 4.97 -10.63 -6.66
N ALA A 165 5.44 -9.54 -6.03
CA ALA A 165 6.24 -8.52 -6.71
C ALA A 165 7.49 -9.11 -7.38
N ALA A 166 8.23 -9.97 -6.67
CA ALA A 166 9.43 -10.62 -7.19
C ALA A 166 9.15 -11.49 -8.44
N GLN A 167 8.03 -12.21 -8.48
CA GLN A 167 7.62 -13.00 -9.64
C GLN A 167 7.25 -12.11 -10.83
N ALA A 168 6.50 -11.04 -10.58
CA ALA A 168 6.06 -10.11 -11.62
C ALA A 168 7.21 -9.31 -12.25
N VAL A 169 8.29 -9.04 -11.51
CA VAL A 169 9.48 -8.34 -12.04
C VAL A 169 10.11 -9.06 -13.23
N GLY A 170 9.99 -10.39 -13.33
CA GLY A 170 10.52 -11.16 -14.46
C GLY A 170 9.67 -11.08 -15.73
N LEU A 171 8.45 -10.53 -15.67
CA LEU A 171 7.50 -10.51 -16.78
C LEU A 171 7.50 -9.20 -17.57
N PHE A 172 7.95 -8.10 -16.97
CA PHE A 172 7.83 -6.76 -17.53
C PHE A 172 9.18 -6.10 -17.74
N GLU A 173 9.32 -5.32 -18.80
CA GLU A 173 10.55 -4.56 -19.10
C GLU A 173 10.48 -3.09 -18.66
N ASP A 174 9.29 -2.57 -18.34
CA ASP A 174 9.09 -1.16 -17.98
C ASP A 174 9.79 -0.82 -16.66
N ARG A 175 10.86 -0.02 -16.74
CA ARG A 175 11.67 0.36 -15.57
C ARG A 175 10.89 1.11 -14.50
N ALA A 176 9.87 1.89 -14.86
CA ALA A 176 9.06 2.61 -13.89
C ALA A 176 8.12 1.65 -13.14
N LEU A 177 7.55 0.65 -13.83
CA LEU A 177 6.78 -0.43 -13.21
C LEU A 177 7.65 -1.27 -12.29
N LEU A 178 8.83 -1.71 -12.75
CA LEU A 178 9.75 -2.52 -11.97
C LEU A 178 10.19 -1.82 -10.67
N ARG A 179 10.44 -0.51 -10.72
CA ARG A 179 10.73 0.29 -9.51
C ARG A 179 9.57 0.27 -8.51
N ARG A 180 8.33 0.43 -8.98
CA ARG A 180 7.14 0.35 -8.11
C ARG A 180 7.01 -1.02 -7.45
N LEU A 181 7.15 -2.09 -8.22
CA LEU A 181 7.04 -3.46 -7.70
C LEU A 181 8.08 -3.74 -6.60
N ARG A 182 9.34 -3.33 -6.80
CA ARG A 182 10.43 -3.51 -5.84
C ARG A 182 10.19 -2.82 -4.49
N THR A 183 9.38 -1.75 -4.45
CA THR A 183 9.05 -1.09 -3.17
C THR A 183 8.36 -2.04 -2.19
N LEU A 184 7.59 -3.02 -2.68
CA LEU A 184 6.95 -4.03 -1.83
C LEU A 184 8.00 -4.93 -1.16
N ASP A 185 9.07 -5.28 -1.88
CA ASP A 185 10.17 -6.07 -1.34
C ASP A 185 11.00 -5.27 -0.32
N GLU A 186 11.27 -3.99 -0.61
CA GLU A 186 12.02 -3.09 0.28
C GLU A 186 11.33 -2.88 1.62
N VAL A 187 9.99 -2.86 1.64
CA VAL A 187 9.21 -2.79 2.89
C VAL A 187 8.89 -4.17 3.49
N GLY A 188 9.42 -5.26 2.92
CA GLY A 188 9.27 -6.62 3.45
C GLY A 188 7.88 -7.24 3.25
N LEU A 189 7.16 -6.86 2.18
CA LEU A 189 5.87 -7.42 1.77
C LEU A 189 6.02 -8.41 0.60
N THR A 190 7.13 -9.16 0.57
CA THR A 190 7.53 -10.07 -0.51
C THR A 190 6.56 -11.22 -0.78
N TYR A 191 5.71 -11.54 0.20
CA TYR A 191 4.76 -12.65 0.16
C TYR A 191 3.35 -12.23 -0.27
N LEU A 192 3.04 -10.94 -0.31
CA LEU A 192 1.74 -10.46 -0.76
C LEU A 192 1.62 -10.61 -2.27
N THR A 193 0.46 -11.08 -2.73
CA THR A 193 0.14 -11.09 -4.15
C THR A 193 -0.33 -9.70 -4.59
N LEU A 194 -0.10 -9.36 -5.85
CA LEU A 194 -0.42 -8.05 -6.43
C LEU A 194 -1.93 -7.72 -6.40
N GLY A 195 -2.78 -8.75 -6.43
CA GLY A 195 -4.24 -8.70 -6.44
C GLY A 195 -4.90 -8.90 -5.08
N GLN A 196 -4.13 -9.18 -4.02
CA GLN A 196 -4.68 -9.42 -2.69
C GLN A 196 -5.57 -8.24 -2.24
N PRO A 197 -6.81 -8.47 -1.77
CA PRO A 197 -7.63 -7.37 -1.28
C PRO A 197 -7.00 -6.68 -0.07
N LEU A 198 -6.88 -5.35 -0.09
CA LEU A 198 -6.27 -4.60 1.01
C LEU A 198 -7.01 -4.72 2.34
N SER A 199 -8.31 -5.07 2.32
CA SER A 199 -9.11 -5.33 3.52
C SER A 199 -8.61 -6.52 4.33
N THR A 200 -7.86 -7.44 3.71
CA THR A 200 -7.29 -8.62 4.36
C THR A 200 -5.97 -8.35 5.08
N LEU A 201 -5.39 -7.16 4.89
CA LEU A 201 -4.09 -6.82 5.46
C LEU A 201 -4.18 -6.53 6.97
N SER A 202 -3.23 -7.08 7.71
CA SER A 202 -2.94 -6.73 9.10
C SER A 202 -2.54 -5.26 9.26
N GLY A 203 -2.61 -4.74 10.49
CA GLY A 203 -2.19 -3.37 10.79
C GLY A 203 -0.75 -3.07 10.34
N GLY A 204 0.19 -3.99 10.60
CA GLY A 204 1.59 -3.84 10.19
C GLY A 204 1.81 -3.90 8.68
N GLU A 205 1.01 -4.68 7.94
CA GLU A 205 1.05 -4.69 6.48
C GLU A 205 0.51 -3.38 5.89
N ARG A 206 -0.58 -2.85 6.46
CA ARG A 206 -1.14 -1.55 6.05
C ARG A 206 -0.14 -0.42 6.25
N GLN A 207 0.60 -0.43 7.34
CA GLN A 207 1.64 0.57 7.58
C GLN A 207 2.80 0.44 6.59
N ARG A 208 3.27 -0.78 6.33
CA ARG A 208 4.39 -1.02 5.40
C ARG A 208 4.01 -0.68 3.96
N ILE A 209 2.78 -0.94 3.53
CA ILE A 209 2.35 -0.57 2.18
C ILE A 209 2.17 0.94 2.02
N LYS A 210 1.70 1.66 3.06
CA LYS A 210 1.73 3.13 3.11
C LYS A 210 3.15 3.67 2.98
N LEU A 211 4.12 3.03 3.65
CA LEU A 211 5.54 3.38 3.55
C LEU A 211 6.08 3.20 2.12
N ALA A 212 5.73 2.10 1.44
CA ALA A 212 6.16 1.81 0.07
C ALA A 212 5.79 2.97 -0.90
N THR A 213 4.58 3.52 -0.77
CA THR A 213 4.14 4.66 -1.58
C THR A 213 4.97 5.94 -1.33
N GLN A 214 5.42 6.18 -0.09
CA GLN A 214 6.25 7.35 0.25
C GLN A 214 7.70 7.19 -0.19
N LEU A 215 8.25 5.97 -0.13
CA LEU A 215 9.59 5.66 -0.62
C LEU A 215 9.68 5.94 -2.13
N HIS A 216 8.66 5.56 -2.91
CA HIS A 216 8.62 5.87 -4.34
C HIS A 216 8.63 7.37 -4.63
N ARG A 217 7.79 8.15 -3.94
CA ARG A 217 7.73 9.61 -4.13
C ARG A 217 9.08 10.30 -3.92
N THR A 218 9.85 9.81 -2.96
CA THR A 218 11.09 10.47 -2.51
C THR A 218 12.34 9.93 -3.21
N SER A 219 12.30 8.71 -3.79
CA SER A 219 13.42 8.10 -4.53
C SER A 219 13.64 8.70 -5.93
N SER A 220 13.15 9.92 -6.14
CA SER A 220 13.39 10.75 -7.33
C SER A 220 14.39 11.88 -7.07
N VAL A 221 15.17 11.78 -5.98
CA VAL A 221 16.33 12.62 -5.68
C VAL A 221 17.61 11.81 -5.85
#